data_AF-A0A7S0NZR8-F1
#
_entry.id   AF-A0A7S0NZR8-F1
#
_cell.length_a   1.000
_cell.length_b   1.000
_cell.length_c   1.000
_cell.angle_alpha   90.00
_cell.angle_beta   90.00
_cell.angle_gamma   90.00
#
_symmetry.space_group_name_H-M   'P 1'
#
loop_
_entity.id
_entity.type
_entity.pdbx_description
1 polymer ?
#
loop_
_entity_poly.entity_id
_entity_poly.type
_entity_poly.pdbx_seq_one_letter_code
_entity_poly.pdbx_strand_id
1 'polypeptide(L)'
;VELVFTGCAEFAHTLGAELCELRELLMPEVKQKAWGAALDAVAPSRTTEQTKADPPPEVTINRHRAARERADRRNKEKHSVFVQLHDQLSQLEPAKLLRRERAFKVKFAGEAADDYGGPYREVFTAISS
;
A
#
# COMPACT_ATOMS: atom_id res chain seq x y z
N VAL A 1 36.36 1.57 -35.61
CA VAL A 1 35.06 1.09 -35.08
C VAL A 1 35.11 1.31 -33.59
N GLU A 2 34.35 2.28 -33.10
CA GLU A 2 34.25 2.55 -31.66
C GLU A 2 33.44 1.43 -31.01
N LEU A 3 34.06 0.69 -30.09
CA LEU A 3 33.39 -0.35 -29.32
C LEU A 3 32.46 0.32 -28.32
N VAL A 4 31.18 0.43 -28.68
CA VAL A 4 30.14 0.87 -27.74
C VAL A 4 29.95 -0.25 -26.71
N PHE A 5 30.47 -0.03 -25.50
CA PHE A 5 30.30 -0.95 -24.37
C PHE A 5 28.84 -0.91 -23.89
N THR A 6 27.99 -1.71 -24.51
CA THR A 6 26.55 -1.77 -24.19
C THR A 6 26.25 -2.47 -22.85
N GLY A 7 27.19 -3.26 -22.33
CA GLY A 7 27.04 -4.01 -21.08
C GLY A 7 27.62 -3.35 -19.83
N CYS A 8 28.34 -2.24 -19.95
CA CYS A 8 28.86 -1.53 -18.79
C CYS A 8 27.82 -0.49 -18.35
N ALA A 9 27.43 -0.49 -17.08
CA ALA A 9 26.51 0.49 -16.50
C ALA A 9 27.20 1.42 -15.47
N GLU A 10 28.50 1.20 -15.22
CA GLU A 10 29.26 1.92 -14.20
C GLU A 10 29.73 3.31 -14.66
N PHE A 11 29.87 3.51 -15.97
CA PHE A 11 30.32 4.78 -16.54
C PHE A 11 29.17 5.51 -17.22
N ALA A 12 28.89 6.75 -16.82
CA ALA A 12 27.75 7.54 -17.30
C ALA A 12 27.65 7.65 -18.84
N HIS A 13 28.78 7.68 -19.56
CA HIS A 13 28.82 7.83 -21.02
C HIS A 13 28.52 6.53 -21.80
N THR A 14 28.19 5.44 -21.10
CA THR A 14 27.89 4.15 -21.72
C THR A 14 26.40 4.00 -21.97
N LEU A 15 26.05 3.29 -23.04
CA LEU A 15 24.65 2.96 -23.33
C LEU A 15 24.00 2.20 -22.16
N GLY A 16 24.76 1.35 -21.46
CA GLY A 16 24.24 0.62 -20.30
C GLY A 16 23.85 1.55 -19.15
N ALA A 17 24.65 2.59 -18.85
CA ALA A 17 24.31 3.57 -17.82
C ALA A 17 23.06 4.38 -18.18
N GLU A 18 22.98 4.89 -19.41
CA GLU A 18 21.82 5.63 -19.94
C GLU A 18 20.54 4.75 -19.91
N LEU A 19 20.64 3.47 -20.28
CA LEU A 19 19.52 2.53 -20.18
C LEU A 19 19.10 2.28 -18.72
N CYS A 20 20.05 2.25 -17.79
CA CYS A 20 19.76 2.11 -16.35
C CYS A 20 19.09 3.36 -15.77
N GLU A 21 19.37 4.56 -16.29
CA GLU A 21 18.65 5.78 -15.93
C GLU A 21 17.21 5.72 -16.43
N LEU A 22 16.99 5.22 -17.64
CA LEU A 22 15.66 5.04 -18.22
C LEU A 22 14.92 3.78 -17.73
N ARG A 23 15.46 3.04 -16.74
CA ARG A 23 14.93 1.74 -16.32
C ARG A 23 13.44 1.78 -15.97
N GLU A 24 12.92 2.89 -15.46
CA GLU A 24 11.51 3.01 -15.08
C GLU A 24 10.57 2.95 -16.31
N LEU A 25 11.08 3.32 -17.48
CA LEU A 25 10.36 3.25 -18.76
C LEU A 25 10.56 1.92 -19.47
N LEU A 26 11.57 1.13 -19.07
CA LEU A 26 11.90 -0.14 -19.70
C LEU A 26 11.08 -1.30 -19.13
N MET A 27 10.38 -1.98 -20.04
CA MET A 27 9.65 -3.23 -19.79
C MET A 27 8.68 -3.18 -18.58
N PRO A 28 7.84 -2.14 -18.45
CA PRO A 28 6.94 -2.01 -17.29
C PRO A 28 6.03 -3.22 -17.12
N GLU A 29 5.53 -3.76 -18.23
CA GLU A 29 4.65 -4.93 -18.25
C GLU A 29 5.34 -6.21 -17.74
N VAL A 30 6.61 -6.41 -18.11
CA VAL A 30 7.40 -7.58 -17.66
C VAL A 30 7.67 -7.45 -16.16
N LYS A 31 8.05 -6.27 -15.69
CA LYS A 31 8.27 -5.99 -14.27
C LYS A 31 7.00 -6.19 -13.46
N GLN A 32 5.87 -5.70 -13.95
CA GLN A 32 4.59 -5.85 -13.29
C GLN A 32 4.14 -7.32 -13.23
N LYS A 33 4.33 -8.09 -14.31
CA LYS A 33 4.06 -9.55 -14.33
C LYS A 33 4.97 -10.31 -13.36
N ALA A 34 6.28 -10.03 -13.38
CA ALA A 34 7.23 -10.66 -12.48
C ALA A 34 6.93 -10.34 -11.01
N TRP A 35 6.62 -9.07 -10.71
CA TRP A 35 6.20 -8.63 -9.39
C TRP A 35 4.90 -9.30 -8.94
N GLY A 36 3.90 -9.37 -9.84
CA GLY A 36 2.64 -10.06 -9.58
C GLY A 36 2.84 -11.53 -9.23
N ALA A 37 3.66 -12.25 -10.02
CA ALA A 37 3.96 -13.66 -9.77
C ALA A 37 4.68 -13.88 -8.42
N ALA A 38 5.61 -12.99 -8.05
CA ALA A 38 6.27 -13.04 -6.75
C ALA A 38 5.28 -12.81 -5.60
N LEU A 39 4.36 -11.84 -5.74
CA LEU A 39 3.32 -11.59 -4.75
C LEU A 39 2.36 -12.78 -4.62
N ASP A 40 1.95 -13.40 -5.74
CA ASP A 40 1.05 -14.55 -5.74
C ASP A 40 1.69 -15.78 -5.08
N ALA A 41 3.01 -15.94 -5.19
CA ALA A 41 3.75 -17.01 -4.53
C ALA A 41 3.86 -16.82 -3.01
N VAL A 42 3.93 -15.58 -2.52
CA VAL A 42 4.09 -15.27 -1.09
C VAL A 42 2.75 -15.13 -0.38
N ALA A 43 1.75 -14.55 -1.04
CA ALA A 43 0.41 -14.32 -0.51
C ALA A 43 -0.61 -14.62 -1.59
N PRO A 44 -1.02 -15.89 -1.79
CA PRO A 44 -1.97 -16.25 -2.82
C PRO A 44 -3.34 -15.61 -2.56
N SER A 45 -4.05 -15.28 -3.64
CA SER A 45 -5.45 -14.84 -3.58
C SER A 45 -6.29 -15.89 -2.87
N ARG A 46 -7.03 -15.45 -1.85
CA ARG A 46 -7.86 -16.34 -1.03
C ARG A 46 -9.27 -16.41 -1.60
N THR A 47 -9.88 -17.59 -1.51
CA THR A 47 -11.31 -17.72 -1.83
C THR A 47 -12.17 -17.06 -0.75
N THR A 48 -13.45 -16.84 -1.06
CA THR A 48 -14.42 -16.29 -0.11
C THR A 48 -14.54 -17.16 1.15
N GLU A 49 -14.44 -18.48 1.02
CA GLU A 49 -14.49 -19.42 2.15
C GLU A 49 -13.26 -19.31 3.05
N GLN A 50 -12.06 -19.26 2.44
CA GLN A 50 -10.81 -19.06 3.18
C GLN A 50 -10.79 -17.71 3.90
N THR A 51 -11.37 -16.68 3.28
CA THR A 51 -11.48 -15.34 3.88
C THR A 51 -12.47 -15.32 5.05
N LYS A 52 -13.53 -16.15 5.01
CA LYS A 52 -14.44 -16.31 6.14
C LYS A 52 -13.80 -17.08 7.30
N ALA A 53 -12.98 -18.09 6.99
CA ALA A 53 -12.26 -18.88 7.98
C ALA A 53 -11.16 -18.06 8.69
N ASP A 54 -10.44 -17.20 7.96
CA ASP A 54 -9.43 -16.29 8.50
C ASP A 54 -9.69 -14.84 8.02
N PRO A 55 -10.59 -14.11 8.70
CA PRO A 55 -10.97 -12.75 8.30
C PRO A 55 -9.83 -11.75 8.51
N PRO A 56 -9.75 -10.69 7.69
CA PRO A 56 -8.72 -9.67 7.87
C PRO A 56 -8.93 -8.93 9.20
N PRO A 57 -7.86 -8.47 9.84
CA PRO A 57 -7.96 -7.64 11.04
C PRO A 57 -8.84 -6.41 10.76
N GLU A 58 -9.66 -6.04 11.72
CA GLU A 58 -10.59 -4.92 11.60
C GLU A 58 -10.02 -3.69 12.33
N VAL A 59 -10.03 -2.55 11.65
CA VAL A 59 -9.61 -1.26 12.20
C VAL A 59 -10.80 -0.31 12.21
N THR A 60 -10.93 0.45 13.29
CA THR A 60 -11.99 1.45 13.45
C THR A 60 -11.39 2.85 13.34
N ILE A 61 -11.88 3.65 12.40
CA ILE A 61 -11.39 4.99 12.12
C ILE A 61 -12.48 6.02 12.39
N ASN A 62 -12.18 7.06 13.17
CA ASN A 62 -13.06 8.19 13.39
C ASN A 62 -12.56 9.41 12.60
N ARG A 63 -13.10 9.58 11.38
CA ARG A 63 -12.72 10.69 10.50
C ARG A 63 -13.28 12.04 10.96
N HIS A 64 -14.40 12.05 11.68
CA HIS A 64 -14.96 13.27 12.27
C HIS A 64 -14.07 13.86 13.37
N ARG A 65 -13.50 13.00 14.23
CA ARG A 65 -12.52 13.40 15.23
C ARG A 65 -11.25 13.95 14.56
N ALA A 66 -10.73 13.23 13.57
CA ALA A 66 -9.57 13.67 12.80
C ALA A 66 -9.80 15.06 12.15
N ALA A 67 -10.97 15.30 11.56
CA ALA A 67 -11.32 16.57 10.95
C ALA A 67 -11.42 17.72 11.96
N ARG A 68 -12.01 17.48 13.14
CA ARG A 68 -12.11 18.48 14.22
C ARG A 68 -10.74 18.90 14.74
N GLU A 69 -9.83 17.96 14.91
CA GLU A 69 -8.50 18.24 15.44
C GLU A 69 -7.54 18.82 14.40
N ARG A 70 -7.73 18.52 13.10
CA ARG A 70 -6.99 19.18 12.01
C ARG A 70 -7.21 20.70 12.01
N ALA A 71 -8.36 21.16 12.50
CA ALA A 71 -8.65 22.60 12.66
C ALA A 71 -7.90 23.24 13.83
N ASP A 72 -7.52 22.48 14.85
CA ASP A 72 -6.79 22.99 16.02
C ASP A 72 -5.27 22.96 15.78
N ARG A 73 -4.63 24.13 15.68
CA ARG A 73 -3.20 24.28 15.39
C ARG A 73 -2.26 23.66 16.44
N ARG A 74 -2.72 23.39 17.67
CA ARG A 74 -1.87 22.84 18.76
C ARG A 74 -1.88 21.32 18.86
N ASN A 75 -2.89 20.63 18.32
CA ASN A 75 -3.09 19.19 18.48
C ASN A 75 -3.22 18.42 17.16
N LYS A 76 -2.82 19.03 16.03
CA LYS A 76 -3.11 18.62 14.65
C LYS A 76 -2.94 17.13 14.29
N GLU A 77 -2.17 16.36 15.05
CA GLU A 77 -1.67 15.07 14.59
C GLU A 77 -2.07 13.89 15.47
N LYS A 78 -2.49 14.11 16.73
CA LYS A 78 -2.69 13.02 17.69
C LYS A 78 -3.81 12.06 17.31
N HIS A 79 -4.85 12.54 16.63
CA HIS A 79 -5.94 11.71 16.17
C HIS A 79 -6.18 11.85 14.66
N SER A 80 -5.12 12.09 13.89
CA SER A 80 -5.19 11.99 12.43
C SER A 80 -5.60 10.57 12.00
N VAL A 81 -6.16 10.42 10.79
CA VAL A 81 -6.51 9.10 10.25
C VAL A 81 -5.28 8.19 10.19
N PHE A 82 -4.12 8.75 9.85
CA PHE A 82 -2.85 8.02 9.85
C PHE A 82 -2.50 7.47 11.24
N VAL A 83 -2.53 8.31 12.29
CA VAL A 83 -2.18 7.87 13.65
C VAL A 83 -3.18 6.83 14.16
N GLN A 84 -4.48 7.04 13.93
CA GLN A 84 -5.51 6.06 14.30
C GLN A 84 -5.29 4.71 13.61
N LEU A 85 -4.86 4.70 12.35
CA LEU A 85 -4.55 3.48 11.61
C LEU A 85 -3.26 2.83 12.11
N HIS A 86 -2.20 3.62 12.29
CA HIS A 86 -0.90 3.16 12.77
C HIS A 86 -1.00 2.51 14.16
N ASP A 87 -1.71 3.14 15.11
CA ASP A 87 -1.85 2.63 16.47
C ASP A 87 -2.54 1.26 16.51
N GLN A 88 -3.45 1.01 15.57
CA GLN A 88 -4.15 -0.28 15.46
C GLN A 88 -3.34 -1.33 14.70
N LEU A 89 -2.66 -0.95 13.61
CA LEU A 89 -1.92 -1.90 12.78
C LEU A 89 -0.55 -2.27 13.34
N SER A 90 0.13 -1.34 14.02
CA SER A 90 1.49 -1.57 14.58
C SER A 90 1.52 -2.63 15.68
N GLN A 91 0.38 -2.89 16.32
CA GLN A 91 0.22 -3.91 17.36
C GLN A 91 -0.05 -5.31 16.79
N LEU A 92 -0.30 -5.41 15.48
CA LEU A 92 -0.61 -6.67 14.82
C LEU A 92 0.67 -7.41 14.41
N GLU A 93 0.59 -8.73 14.42
CA GLU A 93 1.63 -9.56 13.84
C GLU A 93 1.72 -9.31 12.32
N PRO A 94 2.92 -9.04 11.77
CA PRO A 94 3.09 -8.73 10.35
C PRO A 94 2.49 -9.78 9.42
N ALA A 95 2.52 -11.06 9.80
CA ALA A 95 1.94 -12.16 9.04
C ALA A 95 0.43 -11.99 8.76
N LYS A 96 -0.31 -11.30 9.64
CA LYS A 96 -1.75 -11.07 9.45
C LYS A 96 -2.07 -10.03 8.37
N LEU A 97 -1.09 -9.17 8.07
CA LEU A 97 -1.20 -8.12 7.05
C LEU A 97 -0.74 -8.61 5.67
N LEU A 98 -0.07 -9.77 5.57
CA LEU A 98 0.35 -10.39 4.32
C LEU A 98 -0.86 -10.99 3.58
N ARG A 99 -1.59 -10.13 2.87
CA ARG A 99 -2.78 -10.51 2.10
C ARG A 99 -2.75 -9.86 0.72
N ARG A 100 -3.17 -10.61 -0.30
CA ARG A 100 -3.13 -10.18 -1.70
C ARG A 100 -4.07 -9.01 -2.02
N GLU A 101 -5.26 -9.03 -1.44
CA GLU A 101 -6.32 -8.06 -1.73
C GLU A 101 -6.36 -6.93 -0.71
N ARG A 102 -6.82 -7.25 0.51
CA ARG A 102 -7.01 -6.29 1.60
C ARG A 102 -6.31 -6.82 2.84
N ALA A 103 -5.35 -6.05 3.34
CA ALA A 103 -4.61 -6.38 4.55
C ALA A 103 -5.48 -6.28 5.81
N PHE A 104 -6.46 -5.39 5.81
CA PHE A 104 -7.36 -5.12 6.93
C PHE A 104 -8.73 -4.67 6.43
N LYS A 105 -9.75 -4.75 7.29
CA LYS A 105 -11.09 -4.21 7.08
C LYS A 105 -11.25 -2.89 7.83
N VAL A 106 -11.84 -1.90 7.19
CA VAL A 106 -12.07 -0.58 7.82
C VAL A 106 -13.53 -0.45 8.24
N LYS A 107 -13.76 0.04 9.45
CA LYS A 107 -15.04 0.56 9.93
C LYS A 107 -14.91 2.03 10.27
N PHE A 108 -15.76 2.88 9.70
CA PHE A 108 -15.83 4.28 10.10
C PHE A 108 -16.78 4.46 11.29
N ALA A 109 -16.26 5.01 12.38
CA ALA A 109 -17.03 5.22 13.60
C ALA A 109 -18.11 6.27 13.40
N GLY A 110 -19.37 5.90 13.66
CA GLY A 110 -20.52 6.80 13.49
C GLY A 110 -21.11 6.82 12.08
N GLU A 111 -20.59 5.96 11.19
CA GLU A 111 -21.07 5.84 9.81
C GLU A 111 -21.60 4.44 9.57
N ALA A 112 -22.85 4.36 9.10
CA ALA A 112 -23.45 3.11 8.67
C ALA A 112 -22.94 2.78 7.25
N ALA A 113 -21.66 2.42 7.13
CA ALA A 113 -21.10 1.90 5.89
C ALA A 113 -21.22 0.37 5.90
N ASP A 114 -22.14 -0.16 5.09
CA ASP A 114 -22.33 -1.62 4.90
C ASP A 114 -21.46 -2.18 3.76
N ASP A 115 -20.81 -1.28 2.99
CA ASP A 115 -19.91 -1.64 1.91
C ASP A 115 -18.51 -2.00 2.42
N TYR A 116 -18.06 -3.23 2.14
CA TYR A 116 -16.79 -3.75 2.62
C TYR A 116 -15.56 -3.20 1.87
N GLY A 117 -15.72 -2.69 0.65
CA GLY A 117 -14.62 -2.31 -0.26
C GLY A 117 -14.30 -0.82 -0.32
N GLY A 118 -15.31 0.05 -0.24
CA GLY A 118 -15.16 1.51 -0.27
C GLY A 118 -14.29 2.05 0.87
N PRO A 119 -14.56 1.66 2.13
CA PRO A 119 -13.83 2.17 3.29
C PRO A 119 -12.33 1.92 3.26
N TYR A 120 -11.89 0.78 2.72
CA TYR A 120 -10.46 0.47 2.61
C TYR A 120 -9.74 1.47 1.70
N ARG A 121 -10.32 1.78 0.53
CA ARG A 121 -9.75 2.76 -0.41
C ARG A 121 -9.83 4.19 0.14
N GLU A 122 -10.95 4.53 0.78
CA GLU A 122 -11.17 5.86 1.35
C GLU A 122 -10.14 6.22 2.42
N VAL A 123 -9.69 5.27 3.24
CA VAL A 123 -8.63 5.53 4.24
C VAL A 123 -7.33 5.97 3.58
N PHE A 124 -6.90 5.33 2.49
CA PHE A 124 -5.69 5.74 1.78
C PHE A 124 -5.84 7.12 1.14
N THR A 125 -7.02 7.41 0.57
CA THR A 125 -7.33 8.76 0.06
C THR A 125 -7.21 9.80 1.16
N ALA A 126 -7.76 9.53 2.35
CA ALA A 126 -7.73 10.44 3.50
C ALA A 126 -6.32 10.64 4.10
N ILE A 127 -5.43 9.65 3.97
CA ILE A 127 -4.02 9.79 4.37
C ILE A 127 -3.24 10.61 3.34
N SER A 128 -3.57 10.49 2.05
CA SER A 128 -2.89 11.20 0.96
C SER A 128 -3.30 12.67 0.79
N SER A 129 -4.28 13.15 1.57
CA SER A 129 -4.88 14.51 1.48
C SER A 129 -4.52 15.42 2.66
#